data_AF-A0A955UFT9-F1
#
_entry.id   AF-A0A955UFT9-F1
#
_cell.length_a   1.000
_cell.length_b   1.000
_cell.length_c   1.000
_cell.angle_alpha   90.00
_cell.angle_beta   90.00
_cell.angle_gamma   90.00
#
_symmetry.space_group_name_H-M   'P 1'
#
loop_
_entity.id
_entity.type
_entity.pdbx_description
1 polymer ?
#
loop_
_entity_poly.entity_id
_entity_poly.type
_entity_poly.pdbx_seq_one_letter_code
_entity_poly.pdbx_strand_id
1 'polypeptide(L)'
;IVSRGGSILAKWCLTHHKENFLYTHFDEICEIMKAYDVSFSLGDGLRPGSIADANDAAQFGELETLGELTQQAWKHDVQVMIEGPGHVPMHLIKENMVKQLDICKEAPFYTLGPLTTDIAPGYDHITSAIGAGLIGWLGTALLCYVTPKEHLGLPNKKDVKDGIIAYKIAAHAADLAKGHAHAHEW
;
A
#
# COMPACT_ATOMS: atom_id res chain seq x y z
N ILE A 1 3.93 2.01 14.44
CA ILE A 1 3.28 2.95 13.50
C ILE A 1 4.36 3.76 12.78
N VAL A 2 4.67 3.42 11.54
CA VAL A 2 5.62 4.16 10.69
C VAL A 2 4.94 5.07 9.66
N SER A 3 3.62 4.92 9.47
CA SER A 3 2.84 5.82 8.63
C SER A 3 2.81 7.22 9.25
N ARG A 4 3.19 8.23 8.45
CA ARG A 4 3.08 9.63 8.88
C ARG A 4 1.62 10.01 9.16
N GLY A 5 0.71 9.69 8.23
CA GLY A 5 -0.72 9.95 8.40
C GLY A 5 -1.31 9.16 9.57
N GLY A 6 -0.98 7.87 9.66
CA GLY A 6 -1.45 7.01 10.76
C GLY A 6 -0.99 7.50 12.13
N SER A 7 0.25 7.96 12.27
CA SER A 7 0.77 8.49 13.55
C SER A 7 0.15 9.83 13.95
N ILE A 8 -0.21 10.70 12.99
CA ILE A 8 -0.97 11.93 13.26
C ILE A 8 -2.36 11.59 13.81
N LEU A 9 -3.07 10.67 13.16
CA LEU A 9 -4.40 10.23 13.59
C LEU A 9 -4.36 9.51 14.94
N ALA A 10 -3.39 8.62 15.15
CA ALA A 10 -3.20 7.95 16.43
C ALA A 10 -2.97 8.95 17.57
N LYS A 11 -2.11 9.97 17.36
CA LYS A 11 -1.91 11.04 18.35
C LYS A 11 -3.20 11.80 18.63
N TRP A 12 -3.99 12.12 17.60
CA TRP A 12 -5.27 12.79 17.77
C TRP A 12 -6.26 11.95 18.59
N CYS A 13 -6.38 10.65 18.28
CA CYS A 13 -7.30 9.74 18.98
C CYS A 13 -6.91 9.58 20.45
N LEU A 14 -5.61 9.39 20.74
CA LEU A 14 -5.10 9.29 22.12
C LEU A 14 -5.25 10.59 22.91
N THR A 15 -5.09 11.75 22.25
CA THR A 15 -5.24 13.05 22.92
C THR A 15 -6.69 13.30 23.34
N HIS A 16 -7.64 12.97 22.47
CA HIS A 16 -9.05 13.28 22.70
C HIS A 16 -9.85 12.11 23.31
N HIS A 17 -9.28 10.91 23.36
CA HIS A 17 -9.96 9.66 23.73
C HIS A 17 -11.27 9.48 22.94
N LYS A 18 -11.19 9.71 21.62
CA LYS A 18 -12.30 9.60 20.67
C LYS A 18 -11.89 8.78 19.46
N GLU A 19 -12.89 8.17 18.82
CA GLU A 19 -12.72 7.49 17.54
C GLU A 19 -12.21 8.44 16.46
N ASN A 20 -11.44 7.91 15.51
CA ASN A 20 -10.90 8.61 14.36
C ASN A 20 -12.01 9.39 13.63
N PHE A 21 -11.89 10.71 13.60
CA PHE A 21 -12.90 11.56 12.97
C PHE A 21 -13.06 11.31 11.47
N LEU A 22 -12.02 10.82 10.78
CA LEU A 22 -12.15 10.43 9.36
C LEU A 22 -13.05 9.20 9.18
N TYR A 23 -13.02 8.28 10.16
CA TYR A 23 -13.90 7.12 10.19
C TYR A 23 -15.34 7.53 10.53
N THR A 24 -15.53 8.36 11.57
CA THR A 24 -16.88 8.76 11.99
C THR A 24 -17.60 9.69 11.00
N HIS A 25 -16.86 10.41 10.17
CA HIS A 25 -17.41 11.30 9.12
C HIS A 25 -17.25 10.73 7.70
N PHE A 26 -17.04 9.42 7.57
CA PHE A 26 -16.73 8.81 6.26
C PHE A 26 -17.82 9.01 5.20
N ASP A 27 -19.10 8.99 5.58
CA ASP A 27 -20.22 9.26 4.66
C ASP A 27 -20.17 10.70 4.10
N GLU A 28 -19.86 11.69 4.94
CA GLU A 28 -19.73 13.08 4.51
C GLU A 28 -18.54 13.27 3.57
N ILE A 29 -17.44 12.55 3.81
CA ILE A 29 -16.28 12.52 2.92
C ILE A 29 -16.66 11.90 1.57
N CYS A 30 -17.45 10.81 1.56
CA CYS A 30 -17.95 10.19 0.34
C CYS A 30 -18.78 11.17 -0.50
N GLU A 31 -19.70 11.92 0.11
CA GLU A 31 -20.51 12.92 -0.60
C GLU A 31 -19.65 14.02 -1.24
N ILE A 32 -18.61 14.48 -0.54
CA ILE A 32 -17.66 15.45 -1.08
C ILE A 32 -16.90 14.85 -2.27
N MET A 33 -16.33 13.65 -2.11
CA MET A 33 -15.52 13.01 -3.15
C MET A 33 -16.34 12.67 -4.40
N LYS A 34 -17.59 12.20 -4.20
CA LYS A 34 -18.55 11.93 -5.28
C LYS A 34 -18.83 13.16 -6.14
N ALA A 35 -18.95 14.34 -5.53
CA ALA A 35 -19.25 15.57 -6.25
C ALA A 35 -18.15 15.97 -7.26
N TYR A 36 -16.94 15.43 -7.12
CA TYR A 36 -15.77 15.78 -7.94
C TYR A 36 -15.06 14.58 -8.56
N ASP A 37 -15.64 13.39 -8.51
CA ASP A 37 -15.05 12.14 -9.01
C ASP A 37 -13.62 11.89 -8.48
N VAL A 38 -13.44 12.08 -7.17
CA VAL A 38 -12.17 11.77 -6.50
C VAL A 38 -12.22 10.32 -6.00
N SER A 39 -11.26 9.50 -6.39
CA SER A 39 -11.15 8.12 -5.90
C SER A 39 -10.52 8.08 -4.49
N PHE A 40 -10.97 7.15 -3.66
CA PHE A 40 -10.30 6.82 -2.40
C PHE A 40 -9.03 6.01 -2.66
N SER A 41 -7.95 6.42 -1.99
CA SER A 41 -6.83 5.55 -1.61
C SER A 41 -6.94 5.34 -0.12
N LEU A 42 -7.52 4.22 0.32
CA LEU A 42 -7.71 3.95 1.74
C LEU A 42 -6.36 3.57 2.36
N GLY A 43 -5.84 4.47 3.20
CA GLY A 43 -4.46 4.43 3.66
C GLY A 43 -4.16 3.34 4.70
N ASP A 44 -2.92 2.83 4.66
CA ASP A 44 -2.39 1.80 5.56
C ASP A 44 -1.65 2.41 6.77
N GLY A 45 -2.41 3.09 7.63
CA GLY A 45 -1.92 3.77 8.82
C GLY A 45 -1.11 2.88 9.77
N LEU A 46 -1.43 1.59 9.83
CA LEU A 46 -0.84 0.58 10.71
C LEU A 46 0.05 -0.43 9.94
N ARG A 47 0.52 -0.09 8.73
CA ARG A 47 1.46 -0.94 7.98
C ARG A 47 2.74 -1.27 8.77
N PRO A 48 3.36 -2.43 8.51
CA PRO A 48 4.63 -2.82 9.12
C PRO A 48 5.79 -1.96 8.60
N GLY A 49 6.61 -1.48 9.55
CA GLY A 49 7.82 -0.71 9.29
C GLY A 49 9.12 -1.47 9.52
N SER A 50 9.01 -2.76 9.84
CA SER A 50 10.11 -3.70 9.96
C SER A 50 9.63 -5.09 9.57
N ILE A 51 10.54 -5.98 9.18
CA ILE A 51 10.23 -7.39 8.87
C ILE A 51 9.57 -8.10 10.06
N ALA A 52 9.92 -7.70 11.30
CA ALA A 52 9.41 -8.33 12.51
C ALA A 52 7.93 -8.03 12.77
N ASP A 53 7.43 -6.89 12.29
CA ASP A 53 6.05 -6.44 12.50
C ASP A 53 5.09 -6.91 11.39
N ALA A 54 5.62 -7.57 10.35
CA ALA A 54 4.84 -7.98 9.19
C ALA A 54 3.74 -8.98 9.57
N ASN A 55 2.52 -8.75 9.06
CA ASN A 55 1.34 -9.59 9.25
C ASN A 55 0.84 -9.62 10.70
N ASP A 56 1.14 -8.60 11.49
CA ASP A 56 0.65 -8.50 12.85
C ASP A 56 -0.86 -8.20 12.93
N ALA A 57 -1.41 -8.24 14.14
CA ALA A 57 -2.83 -8.01 14.37
C ALA A 57 -3.25 -6.56 14.08
N ALA A 58 -2.35 -5.59 14.24
CA ALA A 58 -2.66 -4.18 13.98
C ALA A 58 -2.84 -3.94 12.48
N GLN A 59 -1.93 -4.48 11.66
CA GLN A 59 -2.00 -4.41 10.21
C GLN A 59 -3.29 -5.03 9.68
N PHE A 60 -3.61 -6.27 10.08
CA PHE A 60 -4.80 -6.93 9.56
C PHE A 60 -6.11 -6.40 10.15
N GLY A 61 -6.12 -5.89 11.39
CA GLY A 61 -7.28 -5.19 11.93
C GLY A 61 -7.62 -3.91 11.16
N GLU A 62 -6.60 -3.17 10.69
CA GLU A 62 -6.84 -2.04 9.78
C GLU A 62 -7.38 -2.53 8.44
N LEU A 63 -6.79 -3.55 7.83
CA LEU A 63 -7.24 -4.09 6.54
C LEU A 63 -8.72 -4.54 6.56
N GLU A 64 -9.16 -5.18 7.64
CA GLU A 64 -10.58 -5.52 7.87
C GLU A 64 -11.47 -4.28 7.83
N THR A 65 -11.07 -3.23 8.55
CA THR A 65 -11.76 -1.93 8.55
C THR A 65 -11.78 -1.31 7.15
N LEU A 66 -10.68 -1.39 6.38
CA LEU A 66 -10.65 -0.87 5.02
C LEU A 66 -11.62 -1.61 4.09
N GLY A 67 -11.80 -2.92 4.28
CA GLY A 67 -12.81 -3.70 3.55
C GLY A 67 -14.26 -3.28 3.84
N GLU A 68 -14.55 -2.87 5.08
CA GLU A 68 -15.84 -2.29 5.47
C GLU A 68 -16.05 -0.92 4.81
N LEU A 69 -15.06 -0.03 4.92
CA LEU A 69 -15.09 1.31 4.33
C LEU A 69 -15.17 1.28 2.79
N THR A 70 -14.58 0.28 2.15
CA THR A 70 -14.69 0.05 0.71
C THR A 70 -16.15 -0.15 0.29
N GLN A 71 -16.86 -1.06 0.99
CA GLN A 71 -18.26 -1.33 0.71
C GLN A 71 -19.14 -0.10 1.03
N GLN A 72 -18.78 0.68 2.04
CA GLN A 72 -19.45 1.94 2.35
C GLN A 72 -19.27 2.94 1.20
N ALA A 73 -18.03 3.21 0.76
CA ALA A 73 -17.76 4.12 -0.36
C ALA A 73 -18.47 3.69 -1.66
N TRP A 74 -18.55 2.38 -1.94
CA TRP A 74 -19.28 1.87 -3.10
C TRP A 74 -20.80 2.10 -3.03
N LYS A 75 -21.41 2.13 -1.84
CA LYS A 75 -22.83 2.52 -1.72
C LYS A 75 -23.07 3.98 -2.13
N HIS A 76 -22.02 4.81 -2.07
CA HIS A 76 -22.05 6.20 -2.53
C HIS A 76 -21.62 6.35 -4.00
N ASP A 77 -21.31 5.26 -4.73
CA ASP A 77 -20.68 5.30 -6.07
C ASP A 77 -19.32 6.02 -6.10
N VAL A 78 -18.51 5.90 -5.04
CA VAL A 78 -17.14 6.46 -5.02
C VAL A 78 -16.12 5.36 -5.32
N GLN A 79 -15.20 5.62 -6.24
CA GLN A 79 -14.13 4.67 -6.62
C GLN A 79 -13.15 4.46 -5.45
N VAL A 80 -12.61 3.25 -5.31
CA VAL A 80 -11.73 2.88 -4.17
C VAL A 80 -10.55 2.04 -4.66
N MET A 81 -9.37 2.33 -4.12
CA MET A 81 -8.22 1.42 -4.02
C MET A 81 -7.74 1.34 -2.56
N ILE A 82 -7.04 0.28 -2.22
CA ILE A 82 -6.56 -0.02 -0.85
C ILE A 82 -5.05 0.12 -0.81
N GLU A 83 -4.52 0.85 0.16
CA GLU A 83 -3.07 0.88 0.39
C GLU A 83 -2.62 -0.36 1.17
N GLY A 84 -1.39 -0.81 0.91
CA GLY A 84 -0.85 -2.06 1.42
C GLY A 84 0.62 -1.97 1.83
N PRO A 85 1.11 -3.03 2.49
CA PRO A 85 2.23 -2.99 3.41
C PRO A 85 3.56 -2.46 2.85
N GLY A 86 4.42 -2.09 3.82
CA GLY A 86 5.78 -1.61 3.63
C GLY A 86 6.85 -2.69 3.73
N HIS A 87 7.09 -3.24 4.93
CA HIS A 87 8.18 -4.22 5.17
C HIS A 87 7.61 -5.62 5.37
N VAL A 88 7.87 -6.55 4.46
CA VAL A 88 7.29 -7.91 4.48
C VAL A 88 8.29 -8.93 3.92
N PRO A 89 8.70 -9.96 4.69
CA PRO A 89 9.59 -10.99 4.16
C PRO A 89 8.86 -11.85 3.13
N MET A 90 9.57 -12.33 2.11
CA MET A 90 8.95 -12.95 0.92
C MET A 90 7.91 -14.04 1.21
N HIS A 91 8.14 -14.88 2.23
CA HIS A 91 7.24 -15.97 2.60
C HIS A 91 5.86 -15.51 3.12
N LEU A 92 5.73 -14.25 3.53
CA LEU A 92 4.49 -13.64 4.04
C LEU A 92 3.75 -12.80 3.00
N ILE A 93 4.36 -12.51 1.85
CA ILE A 93 3.77 -11.65 0.80
C ILE A 93 2.45 -12.24 0.28
N LYS A 94 2.40 -13.56 0.08
CA LYS A 94 1.19 -14.22 -0.45
C LYS A 94 -0.02 -14.07 0.47
N GLU A 95 0.19 -14.15 1.78
CA GLU A 95 -0.90 -13.99 2.75
C GLU A 95 -1.53 -12.60 2.66
N ASN A 96 -0.72 -11.55 2.48
CA ASN A 96 -1.20 -10.18 2.31
C ASN A 96 -2.15 -10.06 1.11
N MET A 97 -1.74 -10.59 -0.06
CA MET A 97 -2.58 -10.52 -1.25
C MET A 97 -3.88 -11.32 -1.08
N VAL A 98 -3.80 -12.55 -0.54
CA VAL A 98 -4.98 -13.40 -0.33
C VAL A 98 -5.99 -12.72 0.61
N LYS A 99 -5.52 -12.16 1.73
CA LYS A 99 -6.38 -11.45 2.67
C LYS A 99 -7.00 -10.20 2.04
N GLN A 100 -6.21 -9.42 1.28
CA GLN A 100 -6.75 -8.22 0.64
C GLN A 100 -7.85 -8.53 -0.37
N LEU A 101 -7.67 -9.55 -1.22
CA LEU A 101 -8.70 -9.95 -2.19
C LEU A 101 -10.01 -10.35 -1.49
N ASP A 102 -9.92 -11.15 -0.43
CA ASP A 102 -11.08 -11.64 0.32
C ASP A 102 -11.78 -10.54 1.12
N ILE A 103 -11.02 -9.78 1.90
CA ILE A 103 -11.54 -8.76 2.82
C ILE A 103 -12.05 -7.54 2.04
N CYS A 104 -11.26 -7.04 1.08
CA CYS A 104 -11.54 -5.81 0.35
C CYS A 104 -12.25 -6.04 -0.99
N LYS A 105 -12.81 -7.24 -1.21
CA LYS A 105 -13.67 -7.57 -2.36
C LYS A 105 -13.03 -7.27 -3.70
N GLU A 106 -11.75 -7.65 -3.83
CA GLU A 106 -10.95 -7.45 -5.03
C GLU A 106 -10.78 -5.99 -5.47
N ALA A 107 -11.00 -5.01 -4.58
CA ALA A 107 -10.66 -3.62 -4.85
C ALA A 107 -9.16 -3.51 -5.24
N PRO A 108 -8.77 -2.60 -6.16
CA PRO A 108 -7.38 -2.45 -6.55
C PRO A 108 -6.45 -2.26 -5.35
N PHE A 109 -5.37 -3.04 -5.29
CA PHE A 109 -4.38 -2.95 -4.23
C PHE A 109 -3.20 -2.08 -4.65
N TYR A 110 -2.73 -1.23 -3.73
CA TYR A 110 -1.65 -0.25 -3.94
C TYR A 110 -0.58 -0.40 -2.84
N THR A 111 0.58 -0.98 -3.14
CA THR A 111 1.57 -1.32 -2.10
C THR A 111 2.82 -0.44 -2.12
N LEU A 112 3.42 -0.21 -0.95
CA LEU A 112 4.74 0.43 -0.81
C LEU A 112 5.85 -0.63 -0.79
N GLY A 113 6.31 -1.06 -1.96
CA GLY A 113 7.18 -2.23 -2.10
C GLY A 113 6.38 -3.52 -2.22
N PRO A 114 6.52 -4.49 -1.28
CA PRO A 114 7.17 -4.36 0.03
C PRO A 114 8.68 -4.60 0.05
N LEU A 115 9.40 -4.00 1.00
CA LEU A 115 10.80 -4.29 1.31
C LEU A 115 10.91 -5.71 1.89
N THR A 116 11.73 -6.56 1.26
CA THR A 116 11.88 -7.95 1.67
C THR A 116 12.94 -8.18 2.75
N THR A 117 13.70 -7.15 3.11
CA THR A 117 14.72 -7.17 4.17
C THR A 117 15.07 -5.75 4.62
N ASP A 118 15.45 -5.58 5.88
CA ASP A 118 15.71 -4.26 6.51
C ASP A 118 17.20 -3.86 6.56
N ILE A 119 18.08 -4.69 6.00
CA ILE A 119 19.53 -4.62 6.30
C ILE A 119 20.33 -3.76 5.31
N ALA A 120 19.68 -3.18 4.30
CA ALA A 120 20.36 -2.54 3.18
C ALA A 120 19.90 -1.09 2.91
N PRO A 121 19.87 -0.20 3.93
CA PRO A 121 19.55 1.21 3.70
C PRO A 121 20.53 1.81 2.69
N GLY A 122 20.01 2.61 1.75
CA GLY A 122 20.75 3.03 0.55
C GLY A 122 20.42 2.20 -0.70
N TYR A 123 19.87 1.01 -0.50
CA TYR A 123 19.52 0.05 -1.56
C TYR A 123 18.06 -0.41 -1.48
N ASP A 124 17.20 0.33 -0.78
CA ASP A 124 15.82 -0.09 -0.53
C ASP A 124 14.95 -0.12 -1.79
N HIS A 125 15.30 0.65 -2.82
CA HIS A 125 14.73 0.49 -4.16
C HIS A 125 14.95 -0.92 -4.75
N ILE A 126 16.02 -1.63 -4.36
CA ILE A 126 16.29 -3.02 -4.76
C ILE A 126 15.56 -4.00 -3.84
N THR A 127 15.68 -3.83 -2.52
CA THR A 127 15.02 -4.73 -1.55
C THR A 127 13.51 -4.74 -1.75
N SER A 128 12.92 -3.58 -2.06
CA SER A 128 11.50 -3.45 -2.33
C SER A 128 11.10 -3.88 -3.73
N ALA A 129 11.94 -3.74 -4.76
CA ALA A 129 11.61 -4.19 -6.11
C ALA A 129 11.38 -5.71 -6.18
N ILE A 130 12.08 -6.48 -5.33
CA ILE A 130 11.87 -7.93 -5.19
C ILE A 130 10.43 -8.20 -4.71
N GLY A 131 10.01 -7.56 -3.62
CA GLY A 131 8.66 -7.73 -3.08
C GLY A 131 7.60 -7.16 -3.99
N ALA A 132 7.84 -6.01 -4.62
CA ALA A 132 6.95 -5.36 -5.57
C ALA A 132 6.67 -6.23 -6.80
N GLY A 133 7.71 -6.86 -7.37
CA GLY A 133 7.54 -7.80 -8.46
C GLY A 133 6.73 -9.04 -8.06
N LEU A 134 6.99 -9.58 -6.86
CA LEU A 134 6.26 -10.72 -6.32
C LEU A 134 4.78 -10.39 -6.05
N ILE A 135 4.49 -9.32 -5.33
CA ILE A 135 3.10 -8.96 -4.98
C ILE A 135 2.34 -8.44 -6.19
N GLY A 136 3.01 -7.74 -7.12
CA GLY A 136 2.47 -7.37 -8.42
C GLY A 136 2.07 -8.59 -9.25
N TRP A 137 2.91 -9.64 -9.26
CA TRP A 137 2.56 -10.91 -9.91
C TRP A 137 1.31 -11.55 -9.28
N LEU A 138 1.18 -11.47 -7.96
CA LEU A 138 0.04 -12.04 -7.23
C LEU A 138 -1.27 -11.26 -7.40
N GLY A 139 -1.22 -10.00 -7.85
CA GLY A 139 -2.44 -9.25 -8.18
C GLY A 139 -2.45 -7.76 -7.82
N THR A 140 -1.41 -7.23 -7.17
CA THR A 140 -1.36 -5.79 -6.86
C THR A 140 -1.46 -4.94 -8.13
N ALA A 141 -2.30 -3.91 -8.09
CA ALA A 141 -2.66 -3.09 -9.24
C ALA A 141 -1.73 -1.87 -9.42
N LEU A 142 -1.22 -1.31 -8.31
CA LEU A 142 -0.31 -0.16 -8.32
C LEU A 142 0.85 -0.39 -7.34
N LEU A 143 2.05 -0.01 -7.75
CA LEU A 143 3.26 -0.16 -6.93
C LEU A 143 3.85 1.22 -6.62
N CYS A 144 3.80 1.64 -5.36
CA CYS A 144 4.45 2.86 -4.91
C CYS A 144 5.95 2.62 -4.88
N TYR A 145 6.68 3.41 -5.66
CA TYR A 145 8.13 3.28 -5.73
C TYR A 145 8.83 3.59 -4.40
N VAL A 146 10.01 3.01 -4.25
CA VAL A 146 10.93 3.28 -3.14
C VAL A 146 12.25 3.74 -3.76
N THR A 147 12.84 4.77 -3.19
CA THR A 147 14.09 5.35 -3.71
C THR A 147 15.31 4.78 -2.99
N PRO A 148 16.54 4.95 -3.52
CA PRO A 148 17.77 4.67 -2.77
C PRO A 148 17.89 5.46 -1.46
N LYS A 149 17.15 6.57 -1.30
CA LYS A 149 17.19 7.42 -0.10
C LYS A 149 16.13 7.10 0.94
N GLU A 150 15.33 6.06 0.70
CA GLU A 150 14.41 5.57 1.73
C GLU A 150 15.18 5.32 3.04
N HIS A 151 14.55 5.69 4.16
CA HIS A 151 15.15 5.66 5.50
C HIS A 151 16.37 6.57 5.75
N LEU A 152 16.87 7.29 4.75
CA LEU A 152 18.10 8.09 4.84
C LEU A 152 17.90 9.59 4.66
N GLY A 153 16.91 10.01 3.86
CA GLY A 153 16.63 11.42 3.64
C GLY A 153 15.77 11.70 2.43
N LEU A 154 15.67 12.98 2.05
CA LEU A 154 14.91 13.38 0.87
C LEU A 154 15.66 12.95 -0.42
N PRO A 155 14.96 12.33 -1.39
CA PRO A 155 15.57 11.92 -2.65
C PRO A 155 15.90 13.13 -3.53
N ASN A 156 17.02 13.06 -4.23
CA ASN A 156 17.35 13.99 -5.30
C ASN A 156 16.83 13.48 -6.67
N LYS A 157 17.08 14.24 -7.75
CA LYS A 157 16.65 13.89 -9.11
C LYS A 157 17.11 12.49 -9.58
N LYS A 158 18.33 12.08 -9.23
CA LYS A 158 18.86 10.76 -9.59
C LYS A 158 18.14 9.67 -8.80
N ASP A 159 17.97 9.86 -7.49
CA ASP A 159 17.29 8.90 -6.61
C ASP A 159 15.85 8.64 -7.07
N VAL A 160 15.14 9.69 -7.49
CA VAL A 160 13.79 9.60 -8.09
C VAL A 160 13.82 8.76 -9.38
N LYS A 161 14.76 9.03 -10.29
CA LYS A 161 14.89 8.27 -11.54
C LYS A 161 15.19 6.79 -11.28
N ASP A 162 16.11 6.51 -10.37
CA ASP A 162 16.50 5.14 -10.03
C ASP A 162 15.31 4.35 -9.44
N GLY A 163 14.54 4.96 -8.54
CA GLY A 163 13.31 4.37 -8.03
C GLY A 163 12.28 4.08 -9.13
N ILE A 164 12.05 5.04 -10.05
CA ILE A 164 11.11 4.86 -11.16
C ILE A 164 11.53 3.70 -12.06
N ILE A 165 12.81 3.62 -12.43
CA ILE A 165 13.31 2.54 -13.30
C ILE A 165 13.21 1.18 -12.60
N ALA A 166 13.58 1.09 -11.32
CA ALA A 166 13.46 -0.14 -10.54
C ALA A 166 12.00 -0.66 -10.51
N TYR A 167 11.04 0.25 -10.32
CA TYR A 167 9.62 -0.13 -10.26
C TYR A 167 8.99 -0.37 -11.63
N LYS A 168 9.46 0.29 -12.70
CA LYS A 168 9.08 -0.08 -14.07
C LYS A 168 9.53 -1.50 -14.42
N ILE A 169 10.73 -1.90 -13.97
CA ILE A 169 11.23 -3.27 -14.13
C ILE A 169 10.39 -4.26 -13.31
N ALA A 170 10.13 -3.96 -12.03
CA ALA A 170 9.31 -4.81 -11.18
C ALA A 170 7.88 -5.00 -11.71
N ALA A 171 7.23 -3.92 -12.13
CA ALA A 171 5.89 -3.96 -12.73
C ALA A 171 5.89 -4.79 -14.02
N HIS A 172 6.87 -4.57 -14.91
CA HIS A 172 6.94 -5.33 -16.15
C HIS A 172 7.23 -6.82 -15.91
N ALA A 173 8.10 -7.15 -14.95
CA ALA A 173 8.35 -8.53 -14.54
C ALA A 173 7.07 -9.21 -14.01
N ALA A 174 6.26 -8.47 -13.24
CA ALA A 174 4.94 -8.93 -12.82
C ALA A 174 3.98 -9.15 -14.00
N ASP A 175 3.95 -8.24 -14.98
CA ASP A 175 3.13 -8.40 -16.19
C ASP A 175 3.51 -9.67 -16.98
N LEU A 176 4.81 -9.92 -17.14
CA LEU A 176 5.32 -11.14 -17.77
C LEU A 176 4.92 -12.40 -16.98
N ALA A 177 5.07 -12.37 -15.66
CA ALA A 177 4.71 -13.50 -14.79
C ALA A 177 3.19 -13.77 -14.76
N LYS A 178 2.37 -12.73 -14.97
CA LYS A 178 0.91 -12.84 -15.15
C LYS A 178 0.51 -13.32 -16.54
N GLY A 179 1.44 -13.36 -17.50
CA GLY A 179 1.13 -13.67 -18.90
C GLY A 179 0.28 -12.57 -19.56
N HIS A 180 0.45 -11.31 -19.15
CA HIS A 180 -0.32 -10.20 -19.72
C HIS A 180 -0.09 -10.11 -21.23
N ALA A 181 -1.18 -9.90 -21.99
CA ALA A 181 -1.12 -9.77 -23.44
C ALA A 181 -0.09 -8.72 -23.85
N HIS A 182 0.72 -9.04 -24.86
CA HIS A 182 1.78 -8.19 -25.43
C HIS A 182 2.95 -7.78 -24.51
N ALA A 183 2.98 -8.20 -23.23
CA ALA A 183 4.12 -7.89 -22.36
C ALA A 183 5.44 -8.46 -22.92
N HIS A 184 5.40 -9.66 -23.49
CA HIS A 184 6.58 -10.32 -24.06
C HIS A 184 7.10 -9.72 -25.39
N GLU A 185 6.38 -8.76 -25.99
CA GLU A 185 6.73 -8.15 -27.27
C GLU A 185 7.64 -6.92 -27.15
N TRP A 186 7.96 -6.49 -25.92
CA TRP A 186 8.75 -5.29 -25.64
C TRP A 186 10.25 -5.49 -25.96
#